data_AF-A0A6L8GSI9-F1
#
_entry.id   AF-A0A6L8GSI9-F1
#
_cell.length_a   1.000
_cell.length_b   1.000
_cell.length_c   1.000
_cell.angle_alpha   90.00
_cell.angle_beta   90.00
_cell.angle_gamma   90.00
#
_symmetry.space_group_name_H-M   'P 1'
#
loop_
_entity.id
_entity.type
_entity.pdbx_description
1 polymer ?
#
loop_
_entity_poly.entity_id
_entity_poly.type
_entity_poly.pdbx_seq_one_letter_code
_entity_poly.pdbx_strand_id
1 'polypeptide(L)'
;MANIRRDASDVTAGGGHGTGMGDATVRLQRVSLELMLEPGPLLEPIEEALAQHGAPLRWAITACTALPGGQRWIRLEAVVLHGAP
;
A
#
# COMPACT_ATOMS: atom_id res chain seq x y z
N MET A 1 22.14 9.91 -7.04
CA MET A 1 22.37 9.70 -5.59
C MET A 1 21.04 9.84 -4.88
N ALA A 2 20.50 8.76 -4.31
CA ALA A 2 19.29 8.79 -3.49
C ALA A 2 19.53 7.87 -2.28
N ASN A 3 19.76 8.47 -1.10
CA ASN A 3 20.08 7.74 0.12
C ASN A 3 18.80 7.44 0.89
N ILE A 4 18.38 6.17 0.85
CA ILE A 4 17.27 5.65 1.63
C ILE A 4 17.80 5.34 3.05
N ARG A 5 17.34 6.10 4.06
CA ARG A 5 17.54 5.72 5.46
C ARG A 5 16.48 4.70 5.86
N ARG A 6 16.90 3.45 6.12
CA ARG A 6 16.11 2.44 6.82
C ARG A 6 16.33 2.63 8.31
N ASP A 7 15.27 2.86 9.05
CA ASP A 7 15.18 2.53 10.47
C ASP A 7 13.97 1.61 10.62
N ALA A 8 14.23 0.35 10.96
CA ALA A 8 13.20 -0.63 11.28
C ALA A 8 13.71 -1.37 12.51
N SER A 9 13.17 -1.02 13.67
CA SER A 9 13.49 -1.67 14.93
C SER A 9 12.92 -3.09 14.93
N ASP A 10 13.80 -4.07 15.15
CA ASP A 10 13.48 -5.47 15.32
C ASP A 10 12.90 -5.71 16.72
N VAL A 11 11.70 -6.28 16.80
CA VAL A 11 11.17 -6.89 18.03
C VAL A 11 11.08 -8.39 17.78
N THR A 12 12.13 -9.10 18.18
CA THR A 12 12.17 -10.56 18.26
C THR A 12 11.39 -11.01 19.50
N ALA A 13 10.23 -11.64 19.29
CA ALA A 13 9.56 -12.44 20.30
C ALA A 13 9.79 -13.92 19.99
N GLY A 14 10.58 -14.59 20.83
CA GLY A 14 10.87 -16.01 20.73
C GLY A 14 9.75 -16.89 21.31
N GLY A 15 9.66 -18.12 20.80
CA GLY A 15 8.83 -19.19 21.34
C GLY A 15 8.59 -20.28 20.30
N GLY A 16 9.28 -21.42 20.43
CA GLY A 16 9.36 -22.45 19.41
C GLY A 16 8.35 -23.60 19.49
N HIS A 17 8.51 -24.48 18.50
CA HIS A 17 8.04 -25.87 18.32
C HIS A 17 6.70 -26.09 17.59
N GLY A 18 6.79 -26.66 16.38
CA GLY A 18 5.65 -27.25 15.67
C GLY A 18 5.81 -27.28 14.15
N THR A 19 6.31 -28.40 13.63
CA THR A 19 6.27 -28.94 12.26
C THR A 19 5.45 -28.16 11.18
N GLY A 20 6.16 -27.43 10.32
CA GLY A 20 6.04 -27.51 8.86
C GLY A 20 4.66 -27.44 8.19
N MET A 21 3.90 -26.36 8.41
CA MET A 21 3.05 -25.77 7.37
C MET A 21 3.49 -24.32 7.33
N GLY A 22 3.97 -23.83 6.18
CA GLY A 22 4.48 -22.45 6.08
C GLY A 22 3.39 -21.49 6.54
N ASP A 23 3.57 -20.90 7.73
CA ASP A 23 2.72 -19.83 8.21
C ASP A 23 2.86 -18.72 7.17
N ALA A 24 1.86 -18.59 6.29
CA ALA A 24 1.82 -17.52 5.33
C ALA A 24 1.73 -16.25 6.16
N THR A 25 2.87 -15.65 6.48
CA THR A 25 2.90 -14.54 7.43
C THR A 25 2.12 -13.40 6.81
N VAL A 26 0.91 -13.19 7.31
CA VAL A 26 0.07 -12.08 6.92
C VAL A 26 0.70 -10.81 7.48
N ARG A 27 1.07 -9.89 6.59
CA ARG A 27 1.77 -8.63 6.93
C ARG A 27 0.94 -7.44 6.52
N LEU A 28 0.73 -6.53 7.47
CA LEU A 28 0.13 -5.23 7.20
C LEU A 28 1.21 -4.23 6.81
N GLN A 29 0.99 -3.52 5.70
CA GLN A 29 1.89 -2.48 5.22
C GLN A 29 1.13 -1.16 5.06
N ARG A 30 1.72 -0.07 5.53
CA ARG A 30 1.25 1.28 5.21
C ARG A 30 1.87 1.72 3.89
N VAL A 31 1.05 2.28 3.01
CA VAL A 31 1.47 2.75 1.69
C VAL A 31 0.98 4.18 1.50
N SER A 32 1.85 5.05 1.00
CA SER A 32 1.50 6.40 0.57
C SER A 32 1.80 6.50 -0.92
N LEU A 33 0.80 6.82 -1.74
CA LEU A 33 0.95 6.93 -3.20
C LEU A 33 0.52 8.31 -3.69
N GLU A 34 1.11 8.72 -4.80
CA GLU A 34 0.72 9.88 -5.59
C GLU A 34 0.38 9.39 -7.00
N LEU A 35 -0.83 9.69 -7.47
CA LEU A 35 -1.36 9.20 -8.75
C LEU A 35 -1.80 10.37 -9.63
N MET A 36 -1.53 10.24 -10.93
CA MET A 36 -2.14 11.07 -11.96
C MET A 36 -3.29 10.27 -12.58
N LEU A 37 -4.51 10.79 -12.46
CA LEU A 37 -5.71 10.12 -12.90
C LEU A 37 -6.31 10.86 -14.10
N GLU A 38 -6.66 10.08 -15.12
CA GLU A 38 -7.41 10.56 -16.27
C GLU A 38 -8.85 10.95 -15.89
N PRO A 39 -9.53 11.76 -16.71
CA PRO A 39 -10.92 12.10 -16.47
C PRO A 39 -11.80 10.86 -16.43
N GLY A 40 -12.48 10.63 -15.31
CA GLY A 40 -13.35 9.46 -15.15
C GLY A 40 -13.63 9.07 -13.70
N PRO A 41 -14.14 7.84 -13.50
CA PRO A 41 -14.28 7.22 -12.18
C PRO A 41 -12.92 7.05 -11.53
N LEU A 42 -12.85 7.30 -10.22
CA LEU A 42 -11.58 7.24 -9.48
C LEU A 42 -11.29 5.88 -8.87
N LEU A 43 -12.33 5.08 -8.63
CA LEU A 43 -12.24 3.89 -7.79
C LEU A 43 -11.33 2.82 -8.42
N GLU A 44 -11.63 2.41 -9.64
CA GLU A 44 -10.89 1.38 -10.39
C GLU A 44 -9.38 1.67 -10.48
N PRO A 45 -8.91 2.84 -10.96
CA PRO A 45 -7.47 3.10 -11.04
C PRO A 45 -6.80 3.21 -9.66
N ILE A 46 -7.52 3.61 -8.61
CA ILE A 46 -6.99 3.62 -7.23
C ILE A 46 -6.84 2.18 -6.73
N GLU A 47 -7.84 1.32 -6.94
CA GLU A 47 -7.80 -0.08 -6.53
C GLU A 47 -6.71 -0.85 -7.28
N GLU A 48 -6.57 -0.63 -8.59
CA GLU A 48 -5.47 -1.20 -9.39
C GLU A 48 -4.10 -0.74 -8.91
N ALA A 49 -3.94 0.55 -8.60
CA ALA A 49 -2.70 1.07 -8.04
C ALA A 49 -2.38 0.44 -6.68
N LEU A 50 -3.37 0.29 -5.81
CA LEU A 50 -3.19 -0.34 -4.49
C LEU A 50 -2.92 -1.84 -4.58
N ALA A 51 -3.56 -2.55 -5.52
CA ALA A 51 -3.38 -3.98 -5.73
C ALA A 51 -1.94 -4.37 -6.08
N GLN A 52 -1.17 -3.47 -6.71
CA GLN A 52 0.26 -3.64 -6.94
C GLN A 52 1.07 -3.74 -5.64
N HIS A 53 0.51 -3.22 -4.54
CA HIS A 53 1.08 -3.30 -3.20
C HIS A 53 0.34 -4.34 -2.31
N GLY A 54 -0.58 -5.14 -2.83
CA GLY A 54 -1.33 -6.12 -2.03
C GLY A 54 -2.81 -5.74 -1.84
N ALA A 55 -3.53 -6.50 -1.02
CA ALA A 55 -4.98 -6.31 -0.89
C ALA A 55 -5.31 -5.10 0.00
N PRO A 56 -5.93 -4.03 -0.52
CA PRO A 56 -6.25 -2.86 0.29
C PRO A 56 -7.33 -3.17 1.32
N LEU A 57 -7.07 -2.86 2.59
CA LEU A 57 -8.04 -3.00 3.68
C LEU A 57 -8.78 -1.69 3.96
N ARG A 58 -8.04 -0.59 3.92
CA ARG A 58 -8.57 0.77 4.01
C ARG A 58 -7.64 1.72 3.27
N TRP A 59 -8.22 2.77 2.70
CA TRP A 59 -7.46 3.85 2.10
C TRP A 59 -8.27 5.15 2.16
N ALA A 60 -7.57 6.27 2.05
CA ALA A 60 -8.16 7.59 1.98
C ALA A 60 -7.34 8.48 1.05
N ILE A 61 -8.03 9.34 0.30
CA ILE A 61 -7.41 10.43 -0.45
C ILE A 61 -7.09 11.54 0.56
N THR A 62 -5.81 11.89 0.68
CA THR A 62 -5.32 12.93 1.61
C THR A 62 -5.02 14.25 0.90
N ALA A 63 -4.91 14.24 -0.42
CA ALA A 63 -4.87 15.45 -1.25
C ALA A 63 -5.47 15.17 -2.63
N CYS A 64 -6.13 16.16 -3.22
CA CYS A 64 -6.69 16.08 -4.57
C CYS A 64 -6.60 17.45 -5.24
N THR A 65 -5.94 17.50 -6.40
CA THR A 65 -5.78 18.70 -7.20
C THR A 65 -6.33 18.43 -8.59
N ALA A 66 -7.34 19.21 -8.99
CA ALA A 66 -7.84 19.20 -10.36
C ALA A 66 -6.84 19.89 -11.30
N LEU A 67 -6.59 19.29 -12.45
CA LEU A 67 -5.72 19.78 -13.51
C LEU A 67 -6.55 20.11 -14.76
N PRO A 68 -5.99 20.89 -15.72
CA PRO A 68 -6.64 21.13 -17.00
C PRO A 68 -7.02 19.83 -17.72
N GLY A 69 -8.10 19.86 -18.51
CA GLY A 69 -8.58 18.68 -19.21
C GLY A 69 -9.32 17.66 -18.33
N GLY A 70 -9.54 17.96 -17.05
CA GLY A 70 -10.30 17.10 -16.12
C GLY A 70 -9.46 16.00 -15.46
N GLN A 71 -8.15 15.99 -15.72
CA GLN A 71 -7.19 15.15 -15.00
C GLN A 71 -7.12 15.55 -13.53
N ARG A 72 -6.70 14.61 -12.68
CA ARG A 72 -6.59 14.84 -11.24
C ARG A 72 -5.29 14.26 -10.75
N TRP A 73 -4.53 15.07 -10.03
CA TRP A 73 -3.43 14.56 -9.23
C TRP A 73 -3.93 14.31 -7.82
N ILE A 74 -3.74 13.10 -7.31
CA ILE A 74 -4.17 12.75 -5.96
C ILE A 74 -3.01 12.19 -5.15
N ARG A 75 -3.09 12.39 -3.83
CA ARG A 75 -2.29 11.67 -2.85
C ARG A 75 -3.20 10.80 -2.00
N LEU A 76 -2.78 9.58 -1.74
CA LEU A 76 -3.54 8.63 -0.94
C LEU A 76 -2.65 7.95 0.11
N GLU A 77 -3.26 7.61 1.24
CA GLU A 77 -2.67 6.76 2.26
C GLU A 77 -3.53 5.51 2.43
N ALA A 78 -2.88 4.35 2.48
CA ALA A 78 -3.54 3.07 2.54
C ALA A 78 -2.87 2.13 3.55
N VAL A 79 -3.66 1.15 4.01
CA VAL A 79 -3.15 -0.06 4.65
C VAL A 79 -3.51 -1.24 3.77
N VAL A 80 -2.49 -1.98 3.37
CA VAL A 80 -2.60 -3.14 2.50
C VAL A 80 -2.16 -4.39 3.25
N LEU A 81 -2.79 -5.51 2.90
CA LEU A 81 -2.48 -6.84 3.38
C LEU A 81 -1.59 -7.54 2.36
N HIS A 82 -0.43 -7.99 2.81
CA HIS A 82 0.43 -8.92 2.09
C HIS A 82 0.34 -10.29 2.75
N GLY A 83 -0.10 -11.29 2.00
CA GLY A 83 -0.04 -12.70 2.40
C GLY A 83 0.37 -13.53 1.19
N ALA A 84 1.15 -14.59 1.41
CA ALA A 84 1.39 -15.56 0.34
C ALA A 84 0.06 -16.29 0.04
N PRO A 85 -0.24 -16.59 -1.24
CA PRO A 85 -1.33 -17.50 -1.58
C PRO A 85 -1.11 -18.91 -1.03
#